data_AF-A0A4Q4BPT5-F1
#
_entry.id   AF-A0A4Q4BPT5-F1
#
_cell.length_a   1.000
_cell.length_b   1.000
_cell.length_c   1.000
_cell.angle_alpha   90.00
_cell.angle_beta   90.00
_cell.angle_gamma   90.00
#
_symmetry.space_group_name_H-M   'P 1'
#
loop_
_entity.id
_entity.type
_entity.pdbx_description
1 polymer ?
#
loop_
_entity_poly.entity_id
_entity_poly.type
_entity_poly.pdbx_seq_one_letter_code
_entity_poly.pdbx_strand_id
1 'polypeptide(L)'
;MIMRSEDEQPEALPAEKDDQLTTRRSMLRIGALGAAAVVTVRPGIAQAASSALTCSIPVPQSSQAGKWIKHNGDVVNANSPNSYAPPTSPLKGEDVKNSLKYGTTYPGYTSQKTAAYNEYIKDLTVGKQGYTCYASIQSPYRQ
;
A
#
# COMPACT_ATOMS: atom_id res chain seq x y z
N MET A 1 -12.69 13.63 -55.03
CA MET A 1 -11.86 13.14 -53.90
C MET A 1 -12.50 13.66 -52.62
N ILE A 2 -12.58 12.79 -51.62
CA ILE A 2 -13.58 12.72 -50.55
C ILE A 2 -13.22 13.64 -49.36
N MET A 3 -14.24 14.39 -48.94
CA MET A 3 -14.74 14.73 -47.61
C MET A 3 -13.76 15.09 -46.47
N ARG A 4 -13.94 16.32 -46.01
CA ARG A 4 -13.58 16.87 -44.70
C ARG A 4 -14.89 17.09 -43.94
N SER A 5 -14.82 16.90 -42.62
CA SER A 5 -15.75 17.36 -41.56
C SER A 5 -16.84 16.38 -41.11
N GLU A 6 -16.71 15.92 -39.86
CA GLU A 6 -17.82 15.56 -38.97
C GLU A 6 -17.46 16.10 -37.58
N ASP A 7 -17.84 17.36 -37.35
CA ASP A 7 -18.10 17.95 -36.05
C ASP A 7 -19.61 17.76 -35.84
N GLU A 8 -20.08 17.09 -34.79
CA GLU A 8 -21.43 17.38 -34.26
C GLU A 8 -21.70 16.70 -32.90
N GLN A 9 -21.73 17.54 -31.85
CA GLN A 9 -22.71 17.47 -30.77
C GLN A 9 -24.13 17.32 -31.35
N PRO A 10 -25.08 16.84 -30.53
CA PRO A 10 -26.32 17.58 -30.47
C PRO A 10 -26.68 18.00 -29.05
N GLU A 11 -26.67 19.32 -28.89
CA GLU A 11 -27.48 20.09 -27.97
C GLU A 11 -28.98 19.76 -28.15
N ALA A 12 -29.75 20.03 -27.10
CA ALA A 12 -31.20 19.93 -27.07
C ALA A 12 -31.92 20.71 -28.19
N LEU A 13 -33.04 20.16 -28.67
CA LEU A 13 -34.07 20.92 -29.38
C LEU A 13 -35.44 20.61 -28.78
N PRO A 14 -36.25 21.62 -28.42
CA PRO A 14 -37.69 21.48 -28.43
C PRO A 14 -38.19 21.68 -29.88
N ALA A 15 -39.14 20.84 -30.30
CA ALA A 15 -39.92 21.08 -31.52
C ALA A 15 -41.40 21.09 -31.14
N GLU A 16 -42.00 22.28 -31.19
CA GLU A 16 -43.43 22.49 -31.07
C GLU A 16 -44.01 22.66 -32.48
N LYS A 17 -44.94 21.79 -32.90
CA LYS A 17 -46.28 22.20 -33.35
C LYS A 17 -47.24 21.04 -33.58
N ASP A 18 -48.45 21.35 -33.17
CA ASP A 18 -49.67 20.57 -32.99
C ASP A 18 -50.27 20.06 -34.31
N ASP A 19 -50.67 18.78 -34.34
CA ASP A 19 -51.94 18.38 -34.99
C ASP A 19 -52.56 17.18 -34.24
N GLN A 20 -53.33 17.56 -33.22
CA GLN A 20 -54.65 17.03 -32.86
C GLN A 20 -55.07 15.58 -33.25
N LEU A 21 -55.31 14.81 -32.17
CA LEU A 21 -56.49 13.94 -31.95
C LEU A 21 -56.48 12.45 -32.35
N THR A 22 -55.38 11.67 -32.24
CA THR A 22 -55.50 10.17 -32.24
C THR A 22 -54.49 9.42 -31.35
N THR A 23 -53.94 10.00 -30.27
CA THR A 23 -52.98 9.21 -29.44
C THR A 23 -53.06 9.45 -27.93
N ARG A 24 -54.11 10.12 -27.43
CA ARG A 24 -54.20 10.47 -26.00
C ARG A 24 -54.47 9.29 -25.04
N ARG A 25 -54.83 8.09 -25.56
CA ARG A 25 -55.06 6.89 -24.74
C ARG A 25 -53.91 5.88 -24.74
N SER A 26 -52.90 6.04 -25.59
CA SER A 26 -51.90 4.99 -25.81
C SER A 26 -50.55 5.24 -25.13
N MET A 27 -50.27 6.46 -24.66
CA MET A 27 -48.99 6.77 -24.02
C MET A 27 -49.05 6.85 -22.48
N LEU A 28 -50.21 6.60 -21.86
CA LEU A 28 -50.32 6.51 -20.40
C LEU A 28 -50.16 5.06 -19.88
N ARG A 29 -49.29 4.26 -20.54
CA ARG A 29 -49.05 2.85 -20.20
C ARG A 29 -47.58 2.42 -20.22
N ILE A 30 -46.64 3.37 -20.13
CA ILE A 30 -45.23 3.02 -19.93
C ILE A 30 -44.80 3.49 -18.53
N GLY A 31 -45.51 2.95 -17.53
CA GLY A 31 -45.10 2.98 -16.14
C GLY A 31 -44.37 1.67 -15.82
N ALA A 32 -43.11 1.55 -16.27
CA ALA A 32 -42.21 0.54 -15.76
C ALA A 32 -41.36 1.20 -14.68
N LEU A 33 -41.75 0.99 -13.42
CA LEU A 33 -40.99 1.36 -12.23
C LEU A 33 -39.63 0.66 -12.26
N GLY A 34 -38.61 1.34 -12.80
CA GLY A 34 -37.23 0.96 -12.58
C GLY A 34 -36.87 1.30 -11.15
N ALA A 35 -36.99 0.34 -10.23
CA ALA A 35 -36.40 0.46 -8.91
C ALA A 35 -34.88 0.45 -9.07
N ALA A 36 -34.27 1.63 -9.24
CA ALA A 36 -32.84 1.79 -9.06
C ALA A 36 -32.56 1.54 -7.59
N ALA A 37 -32.13 0.33 -7.25
CA ALA A 37 -31.53 0.08 -5.96
C ALA A 37 -30.28 0.96 -5.90
N VAL A 38 -30.38 2.10 -5.20
CA VAL A 38 -29.21 2.86 -4.78
C VAL A 38 -28.50 1.97 -3.78
N VAL A 39 -27.60 1.14 -4.29
CA VAL A 39 -26.63 0.45 -3.45
C VAL A 39 -25.76 1.56 -2.90
N THR A 40 -26.06 1.98 -1.68
CA THR A 40 -25.10 2.70 -0.86
C THR A 40 -23.97 1.72 -0.59
N VAL A 41 -23.02 1.65 -1.53
CA VAL A 41 -21.68 1.22 -1.21
C VAL A 41 -21.20 2.31 -0.28
N ARG A 42 -21.39 2.12 1.03
CA ARG A 42 -20.49 2.73 1.99
C ARG A 42 -19.14 2.22 1.50
N PRO A 43 -18.23 3.07 0.97
CA PRO A 43 -16.86 2.69 1.06
C PRO A 43 -16.71 2.42 2.55
N GLY A 44 -16.40 1.19 2.90
CA GLY A 44 -15.72 0.99 4.15
C GLY A 44 -14.52 1.92 4.03
N ILE A 45 -14.63 3.11 4.59
CA ILE A 45 -13.60 3.65 5.46
C ILE A 45 -13.44 2.60 6.58
N ALA A 46 -12.99 1.40 6.19
CA ALA A 46 -11.93 0.71 6.88
C ALA A 46 -11.00 1.84 7.20
N GLN A 47 -10.99 2.20 8.47
CA GLN A 47 -10.26 3.34 8.95
C GLN A 47 -8.95 3.33 8.17
N ALA A 48 -8.67 4.41 7.46
CA ALA A 48 -7.28 4.78 7.31
C ALA A 48 -6.80 5.09 8.74
N ALA A 49 -6.79 4.07 9.60
CA ALA A 49 -5.87 3.93 10.69
C ALA A 49 -4.57 4.17 9.95
N SER A 50 -4.01 5.35 10.18
CA SER A 50 -2.67 5.71 9.81
C SER A 50 -1.82 4.45 9.95
N SER A 51 -1.59 3.75 8.84
CA SER A 51 -0.71 2.59 8.78
C SER A 51 0.69 3.18 8.79
N ALA A 52 0.99 3.90 9.86
CA ALA A 52 2.14 4.77 9.88
C ALA A 52 3.40 3.95 10.05
N LEU A 53 3.36 2.78 10.71
CA LEU A 53 4.57 2.01 11.00
C LEU A 53 4.44 0.48 11.15
N THR A 54 3.25 -0.14 10.95
CA THR A 54 3.06 -1.59 11.14
C THR A 54 3.63 -2.44 9.99
N CYS A 55 4.88 -2.20 9.63
CA CYS A 55 5.64 -3.03 8.71
C CYS A 55 6.65 -3.88 9.48
N SER A 56 7.07 -5.00 8.91
CA SER A 56 8.08 -5.87 9.50
C SER A 56 9.25 -6.09 8.54
N ILE A 57 10.45 -6.23 9.11
CA ILE A 57 11.70 -6.38 8.37
C ILE A 57 12.28 -7.75 8.71
N PRO A 58 12.37 -8.68 7.73
CA PRO A 58 13.02 -9.96 7.94
C PRO A 58 14.54 -9.77 8.03
N VAL A 59 15.16 -10.40 9.03
CA VAL A 59 16.60 -10.41 9.22
C VAL A 59 17.04 -11.86 9.44
N PRO A 60 17.86 -12.45 8.56
CA PRO A 60 18.08 -12.04 7.17
C PRO A 60 16.81 -12.20 6.31
N GLN A 61 16.85 -11.74 5.07
CA GLN A 61 15.79 -11.98 4.08
C GLN A 61 15.54 -13.50 3.88
N SER A 62 14.34 -13.88 3.45
CA SER A 62 13.96 -15.32 3.38
C SER A 62 14.83 -16.14 2.43
N SER A 63 15.43 -15.53 1.40
CA SER A 63 16.40 -16.17 0.49
C SER A 63 17.71 -16.55 1.19
N GLN A 64 17.98 -15.99 2.37
CA GLN A 64 19.16 -16.22 3.20
C GLN A 64 18.77 -16.84 4.55
N ALA A 65 17.64 -17.54 4.63
CA ALA A 65 17.20 -18.22 5.84
C ALA A 65 18.29 -19.17 6.41
N GLY A 66 18.40 -19.22 7.74
CA GLY A 66 19.41 -20.02 8.44
C GLY A 66 20.83 -19.41 8.48
N LYS A 67 21.05 -18.28 7.81
CA LYS A 67 22.29 -17.50 7.93
C LYS A 67 22.24 -16.56 9.15
N TRP A 68 23.42 -16.18 9.63
CA TRP A 68 23.59 -15.30 10.79
C TRP A 68 24.09 -13.94 10.36
N ILE A 69 23.94 -12.93 11.21
CA ILE A 69 24.36 -11.56 10.94
C ILE A 69 25.62 -11.25 11.74
N LYS A 70 26.68 -10.81 11.07
CA LYS A 70 27.91 -10.36 11.74
C LYS A 70 27.74 -8.93 12.27
N HIS A 71 28.62 -8.49 13.18
CA HIS A 71 28.60 -7.14 13.75
C HIS A 71 28.47 -6.01 12.71
N ASN A 72 29.00 -6.20 11.51
CA ASN A 72 29.02 -5.21 10.43
C ASN A 72 27.81 -5.33 9.48
N GLY A 73 26.81 -6.16 9.80
CA GLY A 73 25.65 -6.38 8.95
C GLY A 73 25.81 -7.50 7.91
N ASP A 74 27.00 -8.06 7.75
CA ASP A 74 27.23 -9.13 6.76
C ASP A 74 26.46 -10.41 7.12
N VAL A 75 25.89 -11.03 6.08
CA VAL A 75 25.22 -12.33 6.20
C VAL A 75 26.26 -13.44 6.06
N VAL A 76 26.43 -14.24 7.11
CA VAL A 76 27.45 -15.30 7.21
C VAL A 76 26.83 -16.66 7.51
N ASN A 77 27.61 -17.73 7.37
CA ASN A 77 27.19 -19.06 7.80
C ASN A 77 26.89 -19.08 9.31
N ALA A 78 25.97 -19.95 9.73
CA ALA A 78 25.64 -20.12 11.13
C ALA A 78 26.89 -20.44 11.98
N ASN A 79 26.90 -19.96 13.23
CA ASN A 79 28.01 -20.14 14.18
C ASN A 79 29.36 -19.54 13.74
N SER A 80 29.34 -18.55 12.84
CA SER A 80 30.58 -17.82 12.52
C SER A 80 31.03 -16.96 13.71
N PRO A 81 32.34 -16.72 13.88
CA PRO A 81 32.84 -15.83 14.92
C PRO A 81 32.22 -14.43 14.83
N ASN A 82 31.85 -13.84 15.97
CA ASN A 82 31.24 -12.51 16.07
C ASN A 82 29.96 -12.34 15.23
N SER A 83 29.17 -13.41 15.12
CA SER A 83 27.87 -13.39 14.44
C SER A 83 26.72 -13.73 15.39
N TYR A 84 25.54 -13.25 15.03
CA TYR A 84 24.33 -13.33 15.84
C TYR A 84 23.26 -14.13 15.11
N ALA A 85 22.68 -15.10 15.82
CA ALA A 85 21.58 -15.92 15.33
C ALA A 85 20.35 -15.06 15.01
N PRO A 86 19.69 -15.26 13.85
CA PRO A 86 18.60 -14.42 13.40
C PRO A 86 17.44 -14.36 14.40
N PRO A 87 16.68 -13.25 14.43
CA PRO A 87 15.47 -13.16 15.22
C PRO A 87 14.45 -14.26 14.84
N THR A 88 13.69 -14.73 15.83
CA THR A 88 12.65 -15.77 15.64
C THR A 88 11.47 -15.29 14.80
N SER A 89 11.26 -13.98 14.78
CA SER A 89 10.22 -13.31 13.99
C SER A 89 10.82 -12.09 13.30
N PRO A 90 10.24 -11.65 12.16
CA PRO A 90 10.61 -10.37 11.54
C PRO A 90 10.56 -9.23 12.55
N LEU A 91 11.54 -8.33 12.47
CA LEU A 91 11.62 -7.18 13.36
C LEU A 91 10.52 -6.17 13.03
N LYS A 92 9.94 -5.53 14.05
CA LYS A 92 8.91 -4.53 13.85
C LYS A 92 9.52 -3.22 13.37
N GLY A 93 8.85 -2.56 12.42
CA GLY A 93 9.27 -1.28 11.87
C GLY A 93 9.39 -0.20 12.94
N GLU A 94 8.52 -0.21 13.95
CA GLU A 94 8.58 0.72 15.09
C GLU A 94 9.86 0.53 15.92
N ASP A 95 10.22 -0.71 16.22
CA ASP A 95 11.41 -1.04 17.00
C ASP A 95 12.69 -0.69 16.22
N VAL A 96 12.69 -0.99 14.91
CA VAL A 96 13.79 -0.61 14.00
C VAL A 96 13.91 0.91 13.91
N LYS A 97 12.80 1.63 13.74
CA LYS A 97 12.80 3.10 13.73
C LYS A 97 13.35 3.68 15.02
N ASN A 98 12.87 3.20 16.16
CA ASN A 98 13.32 3.67 17.47
C ASN A 98 14.80 3.37 17.68
N SER A 99 15.27 2.20 17.27
CA SER A 99 16.67 1.82 17.36
C SER A 99 17.57 2.70 16.49
N LEU A 100 17.18 2.95 15.24
CA LEU A 100 17.97 3.78 14.32
C LEU A 100 17.94 5.27 14.71
N LYS A 101 16.83 5.77 15.23
CA LYS A 101 16.67 7.19 15.58
C LYS A 101 17.19 7.54 16.97
N TYR A 102 16.97 6.66 17.96
CA TYR A 102 17.24 6.92 19.37
C TYR A 102 18.29 5.99 19.97
N GLY A 103 18.79 4.99 19.22
CA GLY A 103 19.78 4.04 19.72
C GLY A 103 19.21 3.00 20.70
N THR A 104 17.89 2.80 20.74
CA THR A 104 17.27 1.85 21.65
C THR A 104 17.52 0.39 21.23
N THR A 105 17.64 -0.51 22.19
CA THR A 105 17.71 -1.95 21.94
C THR A 105 16.35 -2.52 21.59
N TYR A 106 16.30 -3.55 20.75
CA TYR A 106 15.05 -4.24 20.48
C TYR A 106 14.56 -5.01 21.71
N PRO A 107 13.24 -5.18 21.91
CA PRO A 107 12.69 -5.91 23.06
C PRO A 107 13.22 -7.34 23.13
N GLY A 108 13.96 -7.68 24.20
CA GLY A 108 14.55 -9.01 24.41
C GLY A 108 15.87 -9.26 23.68
N TYR A 109 16.49 -8.24 23.08
CA TYR A 109 17.77 -8.33 22.39
C TYR A 109 18.88 -7.60 23.16
N THR A 110 20.12 -8.06 23.01
CA THR A 110 21.29 -7.34 23.53
C THR A 110 21.67 -6.20 22.61
N SER A 111 22.37 -5.19 23.15
CA SER A 111 22.83 -4.02 22.38
C SER A 111 23.67 -4.41 21.16
N GLN A 112 24.56 -5.39 21.31
CA GLN A 112 25.43 -5.85 20.22
C GLN A 112 24.63 -6.53 19.10
N LYS A 113 23.62 -7.34 19.47
CA LYS A 113 22.74 -8.00 18.50
C LYS A 113 21.87 -6.98 17.76
N THR A 114 21.35 -5.99 18.47
CA THR A 114 20.62 -4.87 17.85
C THR A 114 21.50 -4.06 16.90
N ALA A 115 22.74 -3.75 17.29
CA ALA A 115 23.68 -3.03 16.42
C ALA A 115 23.97 -3.81 15.12
N ALA A 116 24.26 -5.11 15.21
CA ALA A 116 24.50 -5.95 14.05
C ALA A 116 23.30 -5.97 13.08
N TYR A 117 22.08 -6.04 13.61
CA TYR A 117 20.87 -6.00 12.79
C TYR A 117 20.62 -4.63 12.19
N ASN A 118 20.89 -3.56 12.93
CA ASN A 118 20.81 -2.21 12.38
C ASN A 118 21.77 -2.03 11.20
N GLU A 119 23.01 -2.53 11.28
CA GLU A 119 23.96 -2.48 10.16
C GLU A 119 23.42 -3.27 8.95
N TYR A 120 22.90 -4.48 9.17
CA TYR A 120 22.25 -5.25 8.08
C TYR A 120 21.08 -4.50 7.44
N ILE A 121 20.24 -3.83 8.25
CA ILE A 121 19.07 -3.08 7.77
C ILE A 121 19.49 -1.84 6.98
N LYS A 122 20.53 -1.13 7.42
CA LYS A 122 21.08 0.05 6.70
C LYS A 122 21.58 -0.32 5.31
N ASP A 123 22.13 -1.53 5.16
CA ASP A 123 22.64 -2.06 3.89
C ASP A 123 21.55 -2.66 2.98
N LEU A 124 20.27 -2.62 3.39
CA LEU A 124 19.19 -3.07 2.52
C LEU A 124 19.11 -2.19 1.27
N THR A 125 19.21 -2.84 0.11
CA THR A 125 19.05 -2.20 -1.21
C THR A 125 17.63 -2.38 -1.74
N VAL A 126 17.27 -1.55 -2.73
CA VAL A 126 16.01 -1.69 -3.48
C VAL A 126 15.85 -3.13 -3.99
N GLY A 127 14.65 -3.68 -3.83
CA GLY A 127 14.31 -5.05 -4.25
C GLY A 127 14.58 -6.14 -3.20
N LYS A 128 15.28 -5.83 -2.09
CA LYS A 128 15.39 -6.75 -0.95
C LYS A 128 14.14 -6.68 -0.06
N GLN A 129 13.81 -7.80 0.58
CA GLN A 129 12.70 -7.84 1.53
C GLN A 129 12.97 -6.91 2.72
N GLY A 130 11.93 -6.19 3.17
CA GLY A 130 12.05 -5.22 4.26
C GLY A 130 12.61 -3.85 3.84
N TYR A 131 13.18 -3.69 2.64
CA TYR A 131 13.66 -2.39 2.16
C TYR A 131 12.55 -1.35 2.13
N THR A 132 11.37 -1.69 1.61
CA THR A 132 10.23 -0.76 1.55
C THR A 132 9.82 -0.28 2.95
N CYS A 133 9.88 -1.17 3.96
CA CYS A 133 9.63 -0.78 5.35
C CYS A 133 10.73 0.16 5.87
N TYR A 134 12.00 -0.18 5.63
CA TYR A 134 13.15 0.65 6.00
C TYR A 134 13.12 2.05 5.34
N ALA A 135 12.71 2.13 4.08
CA ALA A 135 12.56 3.40 3.36
C ALA A 135 11.41 4.25 3.93
N SER A 136 10.29 3.63 4.29
CA SER A 136 9.15 4.32 4.91
C SER A 136 9.48 4.89 6.29
N ILE A 137 10.30 4.21 7.10
CA ILE A 137 10.68 4.72 8.43
C ILE A 137 11.75 5.83 8.38
N GLN A 138 12.56 5.87 7.32
CA GLN A 138 13.54 6.94 7.09
C GLN A 138 12.91 8.21 6.52
N SER A 139 11.79 8.09 5.82
CA SER A 139 11.09 9.23 5.27
C SER A 139 10.59 10.11 6.42
N PRO A 140 11.00 11.39 6.51
CA PRO A 140 10.36 12.31 7.43
C PRO A 140 8.90 12.43 6.96
N TYR A 141 7.95 11.94 7.76
CA TYR A 141 6.55 12.27 7.54
C TYR A 141 6.46 13.80 7.55
N ARG A 142 6.27 14.39 6.36
CA ARG A 142 5.88 15.80 6.19
C ARG A 142 4.50 15.92 6.84
N GLN A 143 4.51 16.26 8.12
CA GLN A 143 3.33 16.71 8.85
C GLN A 143 3.15 18.20 8.60
#